data_AF-A0A2W4TJS0-F1
#
_entry.id   AF-A0A2W4TJS0-F1
#
_cell.length_a   1.000
_cell.length_b   1.000
_cell.length_c   1.000
_cell.angle_alpha   90.00
_cell.angle_beta   90.00
_cell.angle_gamma   90.00
#
_symmetry.space_group_name_H-M   'P 1'
#
loop_
_entity.id
_entity.type
_entity.pdbx_description
1 polymer ?
#
loop_
_entity_poly.entity_id
_entity_poly.type
_entity_poly.pdbx_seq_one_letter_code
_entity_poly.pdbx_strand_id
1 'polypeptide(L)'
;MKKLPIDRTDLILALTTNFVMTESAYSLDRETGSLILFNEEFKDDPDYGIPEDIQDNPRYLHITPFESYETYSIMEDFIDTLEPGKIADCLTRAINGKKPFRHFKDTLGDFQ
;
A
#
# COMPACT_ATOMS: atom_id res chain seq x y z
N MET A 1 4.32 21.68 9.62
CA MET A 1 4.52 20.28 9.19
C MET A 1 5.80 20.20 8.38
N LYS A 2 6.72 19.29 8.70
CA LYS A 2 7.96 19.06 7.91
C LYS A 2 7.58 18.31 6.62
N LYS A 3 8.11 18.74 5.47
CA LYS A 3 7.98 17.97 4.22
C LYS A 3 9.02 16.85 4.23
N LEU A 4 8.61 15.62 3.93
CA LEU A 4 9.48 14.45 3.86
C LEU A 4 9.50 13.92 2.43
N PRO A 5 10.67 13.63 1.85
CA PRO A 5 10.76 12.91 0.59
C PRO A 5 10.45 11.43 0.86
N ILE A 6 9.32 10.94 0.35
CA ILE A 6 8.92 9.54 0.49
C ILE A 6 8.88 8.93 -0.90
N ASP A 7 9.51 7.76 -1.07
CA ASP A 7 9.41 7.02 -2.32
C ASP A 7 7.98 6.52 -2.51
N ARG A 8 7.39 6.86 -3.67
CA ARG A 8 6.00 6.53 -3.96
C ARG A 8 5.78 5.02 -4.08
N THR A 9 6.74 4.30 -4.66
CA THR A 9 6.64 2.86 -4.89
C THR A 9 6.68 2.12 -3.56
N ASP A 10 7.62 2.50 -2.69
CA ASP A 10 7.73 1.91 -1.37
C ASP A 10 6.48 2.20 -0.53
N LEU A 11 5.93 3.41 -0.62
CA LEU A 11 4.71 3.77 0.10
C LEU A 11 3.50 2.97 -0.38
N ILE A 12 3.34 2.80 -1.70
CA ILE A 12 2.29 1.95 -2.25
C ILE A 12 2.49 0.51 -1.78
N LEU A 13 3.72 0.00 -1.79
CA LEU A 13 4.02 -1.35 -1.32
C LEU A 13 3.64 -1.53 0.15
N ALA A 14 4.02 -0.59 1.01
CA ALA A 14 3.72 -0.62 2.43
C ALA A 14 2.21 -0.55 2.74
N LEU A 15 1.48 0.27 1.98
CA LEU A 15 0.02 0.42 2.14
C LEU A 15 -0.78 -0.74 1.57
N THR A 16 -0.19 -1.61 0.75
CA THR A 16 -0.94 -2.69 0.05
C THR A 16 -0.45 -4.09 0.34
N THR A 17 0.69 -4.23 1.03
CA THR A 17 1.25 -5.52 1.42
C THR A 17 0.78 -5.89 2.81
N ASN A 18 -0.03 -6.94 2.91
CA ASN A 18 -0.56 -7.42 4.17
C ASN A 18 0.20 -8.69 4.61
N PHE A 19 0.83 -8.62 5.79
CA PHE A 19 1.64 -9.68 6.36
C PHE A 19 0.85 -10.58 7.32
N VAL A 20 -0.38 -10.95 6.99
CA VAL A 20 -1.33 -11.66 7.88
C VAL A 20 -0.73 -12.88 8.62
N MET A 21 0.28 -13.54 8.05
CA MET A 21 0.90 -14.74 8.60
C MET A 21 2.18 -14.49 9.40
N THR A 22 2.64 -13.25 9.53
CA THR A 22 3.89 -12.91 10.22
C THR A 22 3.71 -11.64 11.04
N GLU A 23 4.57 -11.39 12.02
CA GLU A 23 4.58 -10.12 12.76
C GLU A 23 5.33 -8.99 12.01
N SER A 24 5.54 -9.17 10.70
CA SER A 24 6.22 -8.18 9.87
C SER A 24 5.30 -6.99 9.58
N ALA A 25 5.87 -5.79 9.59
CA ALA A 25 5.13 -4.57 9.26
C ALA A 25 6.07 -3.50 8.71
N TYR A 26 5.55 -2.64 7.84
CA TYR A 26 6.28 -1.46 7.39
C TYR A 26 6.14 -0.33 8.41
N SER A 27 7.23 0.41 8.61
CA SER A 27 7.24 1.63 9.41
C SER A 27 7.89 2.78 8.64
N LEU A 28 7.30 3.96 8.70
CA LEU A 28 7.85 5.19 8.12
C LEU A 28 8.75 5.89 9.12
N ASP A 29 10.02 6.09 8.76
CA ASP A 29 10.90 6.99 9.49
C ASP A 29 10.51 8.46 9.22
N ARG A 30 9.98 9.13 10.25
CA ARG A 30 9.46 10.50 10.14
C ARG A 30 10.56 11.56 10.07
N GLU A 31 11.83 11.19 10.20
CA GLU A 31 12.94 12.12 10.00
C GLU A 31 13.44 12.12 8.55
N THR A 32 13.53 10.93 7.95
CA THR A 32 14.15 10.71 6.63
C THR A 32 13.11 10.55 5.52
N GLY A 33 11.94 9.99 5.82
CA GLY A 33 10.93 9.61 4.84
C GLY A 33 11.06 8.18 4.32
N SER A 34 12.05 7.41 4.81
CA SER A 34 12.28 6.02 4.40
C SER A 34 11.28 5.05 5.01
N LEU A 35 10.99 3.97 4.29
CA LEU A 35 10.18 2.86 4.78
C LEU A 35 11.06 1.69 5.18
N ILE A 36 10.83 1.17 6.38
CA ILE A 36 11.60 0.09 6.98
C ILE A 36 10.64 -1.08 7.18
N LEU A 37 10.98 -2.24 6.62
CA LEU A 37 10.25 -3.48 6.89
C LEU A 37 10.81 -4.09 8.18
N PHE A 38 10.01 -4.06 9.24
CA PHE A 38 10.30 -4.88 10.41
C PHE A 38 9.97 -6.33 10.09
N ASN A 39 10.88 -7.23 10.44
CA ASN A 39 10.68 -8.68 10.42
C ASN A 39 11.45 -9.27 11.60
N GLU A 40 10.73 -9.97 12.48
CA GLU A 40 11.28 -10.57 13.71
C GLU A 40 12.46 -11.51 13.43
N GLU A 41 12.45 -12.23 12.31
CA GLU A 41 13.52 -13.18 11.95
C GLU A 41 14.84 -12.48 11.59
N PHE A 42 14.80 -11.22 11.16
CA PHE A 42 15.96 -10.47 10.67
C PHE A 42 16.29 -9.23 11.49
N LYS A 43 15.62 -9.00 12.63
CA LYS A 43 15.77 -7.77 13.42
C LYS A 43 17.19 -7.52 13.94
N ASP A 44 17.94 -8.59 14.21
CA ASP A 44 19.32 -8.53 14.71
C ASP A 44 20.37 -8.61 13.58
N ASP A 45 19.94 -8.74 12.33
CA ASP A 45 20.82 -8.83 11.17
C ASP A 45 21.20 -7.42 10.67
N PRO A 46 22.47 -7.01 10.78
CA PRO A 46 22.91 -5.66 10.41
C PRO A 46 22.75 -5.37 8.92
N ASP A 47 22.66 -6.38 8.05
CA ASP A 47 22.50 -6.20 6.61
C ASP A 47 21.09 -5.66 6.26
N TYR A 48 20.11 -5.85 7.14
CA TYR A 48 18.74 -5.35 6.97
C TYR A 48 18.52 -3.97 7.58
N GLY A 49 19.42 -3.50 8.44
CA GLY A 49 19.40 -2.14 9.00
C GLY A 49 18.13 -1.80 9.79
N ILE A 50 17.51 -2.79 10.45
CA ILE A 50 16.31 -2.61 11.27
C ILE A 50 16.73 -1.97 12.61
N PRO A 51 16.21 -0.79 12.98
CA PRO A 51 16.46 -0.20 14.29
C PRO A 51 15.91 -1.09 15.42
N GLU A 52 16.71 -1.32 16.46
CA GLU A 52 16.32 -2.17 17.61
C GLU A 52 15.06 -1.64 18.32
N ASP A 53 14.85 -0.32 18.34
CA ASP A 53 13.75 0.36 19.03
C ASP A 53 12.58 0.72 18.10
N ILE A 54 12.52 0.16 16.89
CA ILE A 54 11.53 0.55 15.85
C ILE A 54 10.08 0.44 16.31
N GLN A 55 9.77 -0.49 17.22
CA GLN A 55 8.41 -0.71 17.74
C GLN A 55 8.01 0.28 18.85
N ASP A 56 8.98 0.79 19.62
CA ASP A 56 8.71 1.65 20.79
C ASP A 56 9.02 3.12 20.53
N ASN A 57 9.78 3.43 19.47
CA ASN A 57 10.24 4.78 19.21
C ASN A 57 9.24 5.59 18.35
N PRO A 58 8.71 6.73 18.84
CA PRO A 58 7.70 7.54 18.15
C PRO A 58 8.18 8.23 16.86
N ARG A 59 9.49 8.15 16.57
CA ARG A 59 10.06 8.52 15.27
C ARG A 59 9.52 7.64 14.15
N TYR A 60 9.28 6.37 14.42
CA TYR A 60 8.80 5.41 13.44
C TYR A 60 7.28 5.32 13.51
N LEU A 61 6.62 5.54 12.38
CA LEU A 61 5.17 5.41 12.27
C LEU A 61 4.84 4.07 11.63
N HIS A 62 4.24 3.16 12.41
CA HIS A 62 3.73 1.91 11.87
C HIS A 62 2.65 2.17 10.81
N ILE A 63 2.78 1.48 9.68
CA ILE A 63 1.82 1.54 8.58
C ILE A 63 0.89 0.35 8.70
N THR A 64 -0.38 0.66 8.88
CA THR A 64 -1.46 -0.31 8.69
C THR A 64 -1.77 -0.37 7.19
N PRO A 65 -1.59 -1.54 6.53
CA PRO A 65 -1.99 -1.70 5.14
C PRO A 65 -3.50 -1.54 4.99
N PHE A 66 -3.94 -1.15 3.80
CA PHE A 66 -5.36 -1.08 3.50
C PHE A 66 -6.00 -2.45 3.57
N GLU A 67 -7.17 -2.48 4.19
CA GLU A 67 -8.04 -3.62 4.10
C GLU A 67 -8.61 -3.76 2.69
N SER A 68 -9.03 -4.97 2.35
CA SER A 68 -9.57 -5.24 1.01
C SER A 68 -10.78 -4.36 0.70
N TYR A 69 -11.62 -4.07 1.70
CA TYR A 69 -12.80 -3.22 1.50
C TYR A 69 -12.45 -1.75 1.25
N GLU A 70 -11.40 -1.23 1.90
CA GLU A 70 -10.94 0.15 1.67
C GLU A 70 -10.35 0.29 0.27
N THR A 71 -9.54 -0.68 -0.14
CA THR A 71 -8.99 -0.73 -1.50
C THR A 71 -10.10 -0.82 -2.55
N TYR A 72 -11.15 -1.60 -2.27
CA TYR A 72 -12.30 -1.73 -3.14
C TYR A 72 -13.06 -0.39 -3.26
N SER A 73 -13.33 0.28 -2.14
CA SER A 73 -13.99 1.60 -2.13
C SER A 73 -13.20 2.64 -2.92
N ILE A 74 -11.88 2.68 -2.79
CA ILE A 74 -11.02 3.60 -3.56
C ILE A 74 -11.16 3.38 -5.07
N MET A 75 -11.32 2.12 -5.50
CA MET A 75 -11.53 1.80 -6.92
C MET A 75 -12.93 2.21 -7.40
N GLU A 76 -13.96 2.09 -6.55
CA GLU A 76 -15.30 2.62 -6.84
C GLU A 76 -15.28 4.14 -6.94
N ASP A 77 -14.70 4.83 -5.97
CA ASP A 77 -14.56 6.29 -5.96
C ASP A 77 -13.81 6.79 -7.22
N PHE A 78 -12.79 6.04 -7.66
CA PHE A 78 -12.10 6.37 -8.92
C PHE A 78 -13.02 6.25 -10.13
N ILE A 79 -13.82 5.19 -10.24
CA ILE A 79 -14.79 5.02 -11.33
C ILE A 79 -15.77 6.20 -11.34
N ASP A 80 -16.26 6.62 -10.17
CA ASP A 80 -17.21 7.73 -10.03
C ASP A 80 -16.64 9.08 -10.49
N THR A 81 -15.31 9.22 -10.55
CA THR A 81 -14.65 10.43 -11.09
C THR A 81 -14.59 10.47 -12.62
N LEU A 82 -14.89 9.36 -13.30
CA LEU A 82 -14.80 9.25 -14.76
C LEU A 82 -16.09 9.77 -15.43
N GLU A 83 -15.92 10.40 -16.59
CA GLU A 83 -17.04 10.73 -17.47
C GLU A 83 -17.80 9.45 -17.87
N PRO A 84 -19.14 9.48 -17.92
CA PRO A 84 -19.93 8.33 -18.35
C PRO A 84 -19.49 7.83 -19.72
N GLY A 85 -19.23 6.53 -19.84
CA GLY A 85 -18.85 5.92 -21.11
C GLY A 85 -18.08 4.61 -20.95
N LYS A 86 -17.45 4.19 -22.05
CA LYS A 86 -16.87 2.85 -22.18
C LYS A 86 -15.87 2.51 -21.09
N ILE A 87 -15.03 3.46 -20.66
CA ILE A 87 -14.00 3.20 -19.64
C ILE A 87 -14.65 2.94 -18.28
N ALA A 88 -15.55 3.84 -17.83
CA ALA A 88 -16.32 3.65 -16.60
C ALA A 88 -17.09 2.32 -16.62
N ASP A 89 -17.83 2.03 -17.70
CA ASP A 89 -18.59 0.78 -17.84
C ASP A 89 -17.71 -0.48 -17.79
N CYS A 90 -16.52 -0.45 -18.37
CA CYS A 90 -15.58 -1.56 -18.33
C CYS A 90 -15.03 -1.78 -16.92
N LEU A 91 -14.60 -0.71 -16.24
CA LEU A 91 -14.06 -0.78 -14.89
C LEU A 91 -15.12 -1.20 -13.87
N THR A 92 -16.34 -0.69 -13.97
CA THR A 92 -17.50 -1.12 -13.15
C THR A 92 -17.77 -2.61 -13.31
N ARG A 93 -17.71 -3.13 -14.53
CA ARG A 93 -17.89 -4.57 -14.76
C ARG A 93 -16.73 -5.39 -14.20
N ALA A 94 -15.50 -4.90 -14.31
CA ALA A 94 -14.31 -5.58 -13.82
C ALA A 94 -14.31 -5.69 -12.30
N ILE A 95 -14.65 -4.61 -11.59
CA ILE A 95 -14.65 -4.57 -10.13
C ILE A 95 -15.80 -5.37 -9.50
N ASN A 96 -16.96 -5.47 -10.17
CA ASN A 96 -18.07 -6.31 -9.69
C ASN A 96 -17.91 -7.81 -10.04
N GLY A 97 -16.83 -8.18 -10.74
CA GLY A 97 -16.58 -9.53 -11.21
C GLY A 97 -15.81 -10.43 -10.21
N LYS A 98 -15.50 -11.65 -10.65
CA LYS A 98 -14.56 -12.51 -9.91
C LYS A 98 -13.17 -11.88 -9.95
N LYS A 99 -12.39 -12.00 -8.86
CA LYS A 99 -11.01 -11.44 -8.75
C LYS A 99 -10.97 -9.93 -9.08
N PRO A 100 -11.76 -9.11 -8.37
CA PRO A 100 -12.06 -7.73 -8.75
C PRO A 100 -10.81 -6.86 -8.90
N PHE A 101 -9.88 -6.93 -7.94
CA PHE A 101 -8.63 -6.15 -7.96
C PHE A 101 -7.74 -6.45 -9.17
N ARG A 102 -7.64 -7.72 -9.58
CA ARG A 102 -6.81 -8.12 -10.72
C ARG A 102 -7.43 -7.63 -12.01
N HIS A 103 -8.70 -7.94 -12.25
CA HIS A 103 -9.36 -7.56 -13.49
C HIS A 103 -9.49 -6.04 -13.64
N PHE A 104 -9.67 -5.31 -12.54
CA PHE A 104 -9.66 -3.85 -12.58
C PHE A 104 -8.31 -3.31 -13.08
N LYS A 105 -7.19 -3.79 -12.53
CA LYS A 105 -5.84 -3.41 -12.95
C LYS A 105 -5.54 -3.81 -14.40
N ASP A 106 -5.93 -5.03 -14.79
CA ASP A 106 -5.76 -5.51 -16.16
C ASP A 106 -6.54 -4.61 -17.15
N THR A 107 -7.79 -4.27 -16.80
CA THR A 107 -8.65 -3.38 -17.60
C THR A 107 -8.07 -1.97 -17.72
N LEU A 108 -7.43 -1.44 -16.66
CA LEU A 108 -6.70 -0.16 -16.76
C LEU A 108 -5.52 -0.23 -17.73
N GLY A 109 -4.80 -1.37 -17.74
CA GLY A 109 -3.69 -1.61 -18.66
C GLY A 109 -4.10 -1.58 -20.13
N ASP A 110 -5.34 -1.95 -20.44
CA ASP A 110 -5.89 -1.93 -21.80
C ASP A 110 -6.14 -0.50 -22.33
N PHE A 111 -6.10 0.53 -21.47
CA PHE A 111 -6.36 1.93 -21.82
C PHE A 111 -5.13 2.84 -21.80
N GLN A 112 -3.91 2.28 -21.69
CA GLN A 112 -2.65 3.05 -21.65
C GLN A 112 -2.20 3.59 -23.01
#